data_AF-A0A560ZEE7-F1
#
_entry.id   AF-A0A560ZEE7-F1
#
_cell.length_a   1.000
_cell.length_b   1.000
_cell.length_c   1.000
_cell.angle_alpha   90.00
_cell.angle_beta   90.00
_cell.angle_gamma   90.00
#
_symmetry.space_group_name_H-M   'P 1'
#
loop_
_entity.id
_entity.type
_entity.pdbx_description
1 polymer ?
#
loop_
_entity_poly.entity_id
_entity_poly.type
_entity_poly.pdbx_seq_one_letter_code
_entity_poly.pdbx_strand_id
1 'polypeptide(L)'
;MHRMMSSAVALLLVFAAGSAMAASFDCKKAANFAETSICQDGYLSSVDSALGREYQKALANTADPARLRQLQREWITERDQCTSQKCLDKVLGSRVTFLENYVNVERDAADKAEEQTRQDQRNAERHAEEVASAKRTADYNLAKEQSRLQREQEYLKQSKTAVASAAPVHPAAANLATAPQRSTPAQPLAEKPLFQRMWQTFWSGPAWKYTLLIGFLITCWTVWLHHKETATIYNDYTDAAITNLLPAAGVIAALVMRWLELPGLIQAIAFTTGVLLGISYAVYATLRINQGALNIALVIITKLTIISVFFAIIAMLVGSLFSNSGRRKGESQARTAARHRREAKQNIAFIAALSVAYTTLTVWLCRSPEFTSIGDCLEFERNPEMA
;
A
#
# COMPACT_ATOMS: atom_id res chain seq x y z
N MET A 1 -21.88 37.01 32.70
CA MET A 1 -22.39 36.25 31.54
C MET A 1 -22.19 36.97 30.21
N HIS A 2 -22.83 38.12 29.92
CA HIS A 2 -22.78 38.78 28.58
C HIS A 2 -21.43 38.74 27.82
N ARG A 3 -20.31 39.12 28.45
CA ARG A 3 -18.97 39.08 27.82
C ARG A 3 -18.52 37.71 27.28
N MET A 4 -19.06 36.60 27.77
CA MET A 4 -18.73 35.25 27.26
C MET A 4 -19.61 34.84 26.07
N MET A 5 -20.81 35.41 25.94
CA MET A 5 -21.72 35.10 24.84
C MET A 5 -21.26 35.75 23.53
N SER A 6 -20.72 36.97 23.58
CA SER A 6 -20.18 37.66 22.39
C SER A 6 -19.04 36.88 21.71
N SER A 7 -18.16 36.23 22.48
CA SER A 7 -17.06 35.44 21.92
C SER A 7 -17.53 34.15 21.24
N ALA A 8 -18.63 33.54 21.71
CA ALA A 8 -19.19 32.34 21.11
C ALA A 8 -19.80 32.61 19.72
N VAL A 9 -20.47 33.76 19.54
CA VAL A 9 -21.04 34.19 18.25
C VAL A 9 -19.93 34.50 17.24
N ALA A 10 -18.83 35.13 17.66
CA ALA A 10 -17.68 35.38 16.81
C ALA A 10 -17.03 34.08 16.29
N LEU A 11 -16.95 33.04 17.13
CA LEU A 11 -16.37 31.74 16.75
C LEU A 11 -17.28 30.96 15.78
N LEU A 12 -18.61 31.08 15.93
CA LEU A 12 -19.59 30.50 15.00
C LEU A 12 -19.54 31.13 13.60
N LEU A 13 -19.28 32.44 13.51
CA LEU A 13 -19.18 33.12 12.21
C LEU A 13 -17.91 32.75 11.42
N VAL A 14 -16.84 32.30 12.08
CA VAL A 14 -15.65 31.75 11.39
C VAL A 14 -15.97 30.40 10.73
N PHE A 15 -16.87 29.60 11.31
CA PHE A 15 -17.39 28.38 10.69
C PHE A 15 -18.37 28.63 9.53
N ALA A 16 -18.83 29.87 9.35
CA ALA A 16 -19.69 30.29 8.24
C ALA A 16 -18.90 30.89 7.06
N ALA A 17 -17.56 30.91 7.12
CA ALA A 17 -16.71 31.12 5.96
C ALA A 17 -16.81 29.89 5.04
N GLY A 18 -17.85 29.87 4.20
CA GLY A 18 -18.09 28.79 3.25
C GLY A 18 -16.83 28.50 2.42
N SER A 19 -16.44 27.22 2.35
CA SER A 19 -15.30 26.79 1.56
C SER A 19 -15.48 27.27 0.12
N ALA A 20 -14.47 28.00 -0.38
CA ALA A 20 -14.42 28.35 -1.79
C ALA A 20 -14.19 27.06 -2.59
N MET A 21 -15.28 26.45 -3.05
CA MET A 21 -15.27 25.18 -3.79
C MET A 21 -14.63 25.39 -5.16
N ALA A 22 -13.32 25.23 -5.19
CA ALA A 22 -12.47 25.41 -6.35
C ALA A 22 -12.54 24.18 -7.27
N ALA A 23 -13.61 24.12 -8.06
CA ALA A 23 -13.58 23.40 -9.33
C ALA A 23 -12.39 23.90 -10.18
N SER A 24 -11.94 23.10 -11.14
CA SER A 24 -10.83 23.42 -12.04
C SER A 24 -11.14 24.57 -13.01
N PHE A 25 -12.38 25.07 -13.03
CA PHE A 25 -12.89 26.13 -13.90
C PHE A 25 -13.66 27.21 -13.11
N ASP A 26 -13.93 28.34 -13.75
CA ASP A 26 -14.67 29.46 -13.16
C ASP A 26 -16.16 29.14 -13.05
N CYS A 27 -16.61 28.77 -11.84
CA CYS A 27 -18.01 28.45 -11.55
C CYS A 27 -19.03 29.54 -11.88
N LYS A 28 -18.62 30.80 -12.12
CA LYS A 28 -19.52 31.85 -12.63
C LYS A 28 -19.87 31.69 -14.12
N LYS A 29 -19.22 30.76 -14.81
CA LYS A 29 -19.40 30.43 -16.23
C LYS A 29 -20.05 29.07 -16.47
N ALA A 30 -20.42 28.34 -15.41
CA ALA A 30 -21.09 27.05 -15.51
C ALA A 30 -22.37 27.16 -16.35
N ALA A 31 -22.43 26.45 -17.48
CA ALA A 31 -23.45 26.63 -18.51
C ALA A 31 -24.42 25.44 -18.67
N ASN A 32 -24.08 24.28 -18.09
CA ASN A 32 -24.83 23.03 -18.23
C ASN A 32 -25.05 22.33 -16.88
N PHE A 33 -25.75 21.18 -16.88
CA PHE A 33 -26.00 20.37 -15.67
C PHE A 33 -24.69 19.95 -14.98
N ALA A 34 -23.75 19.38 -15.74
CA ALA A 34 -22.49 18.85 -15.21
C ALA A 34 -21.68 19.92 -14.48
N GLU A 35 -21.48 21.08 -15.11
CA GLU A 35 -20.74 22.19 -14.52
C GLU A 35 -21.46 22.80 -13.31
N THR A 36 -22.80 22.89 -13.37
CA THR A 36 -23.61 23.39 -12.25
C THR A 36 -23.52 22.46 -11.05
N SER A 37 -23.61 21.15 -11.25
CA SER A 37 -23.43 20.15 -10.19
C SER A 37 -22.01 20.17 -9.62
N ILE A 38 -20.97 20.19 -10.45
CA ILE A 38 -19.56 20.25 -10.00
C ILE A 38 -19.29 21.52 -9.16
N CYS A 39 -19.99 22.63 -9.44
CA CYS A 39 -19.84 23.88 -8.70
C CYS A 39 -20.75 24.03 -7.47
N GLN A 40 -21.71 23.13 -7.26
CA GLN A 40 -22.61 23.15 -6.09
C GLN A 40 -22.34 21.99 -5.11
N ASP A 41 -21.73 20.90 -5.59
CA ASP A 41 -21.36 19.73 -4.82
C ASP A 41 -19.87 19.75 -4.46
N GLY A 42 -19.56 19.72 -3.16
CA GLY A 42 -18.18 19.79 -2.67
C GLY A 42 -17.34 18.55 -2.93
N TYR A 43 -17.96 17.38 -3.09
CA TYR A 43 -17.28 16.15 -3.50
C TYR A 43 -16.93 16.24 -4.99
N LEU A 44 -17.90 16.53 -5.87
CA LEU A 44 -17.64 16.71 -7.30
C LEU A 44 -16.62 17.82 -7.58
N SER A 45 -16.72 18.94 -6.88
CA SER A 45 -15.74 20.03 -6.93
C SER A 45 -14.33 19.52 -6.60
N SER A 46 -14.19 18.68 -5.57
CA SER A 46 -12.89 18.14 -5.16
C SER A 46 -12.31 17.13 -6.17
N VAL A 47 -13.14 16.28 -6.78
CA VAL A 47 -12.73 15.32 -7.82
C VAL A 47 -12.33 16.04 -9.11
N ASP A 48 -13.10 17.04 -9.55
CA ASP A 48 -12.75 17.91 -10.70
C ASP A 48 -11.45 18.68 -10.44
N SER A 49 -11.23 19.15 -9.20
CA SER A 49 -9.97 19.77 -8.77
C SER A 49 -8.79 18.78 -8.78
N ALA A 50 -9.00 17.50 -8.46
CA ALA A 50 -7.98 16.44 -8.53
C ALA A 50 -7.64 16.06 -9.98
N LEU A 51 -8.66 15.87 -10.81
CA LEU A 51 -8.58 15.67 -12.25
C LEU A 51 -7.79 16.81 -12.92
N GLY A 52 -8.03 18.06 -12.51
CA GLY A 52 -7.28 19.22 -12.94
C GLY A 52 -5.77 19.14 -12.62
N ARG A 53 -5.39 18.62 -11.44
CA ARG A 53 -3.97 18.42 -11.06
C ARG A 53 -3.32 17.31 -11.88
N GLU A 54 -3.96 16.15 -11.98
CA GLU A 54 -3.45 15.02 -12.76
C GLU A 54 -3.36 15.35 -14.26
N TYR A 55 -4.26 16.17 -14.79
CA TYR A 55 -4.17 16.67 -16.16
C TYR A 55 -2.92 17.54 -16.39
N GLN A 56 -2.58 18.46 -15.47
CA GLN A 56 -1.35 19.27 -15.59
C GLN A 56 -0.09 18.41 -15.44
N LYS A 57 -0.09 17.45 -14.51
CA LYS A 57 0.99 16.47 -14.30
C LYS A 57 1.20 15.58 -15.53
N ALA A 58 0.13 15.07 -16.14
CA ALA A 58 0.21 14.31 -17.38
C ALA A 58 0.72 15.19 -18.55
N LEU A 59 0.20 16.41 -18.71
CA LEU A 59 0.66 17.38 -19.73
C LEU A 59 2.14 17.74 -19.63
N ALA A 60 2.71 17.74 -18.42
CA ALA A 60 4.12 18.05 -18.19
C ALA A 60 5.07 16.88 -18.50
N ASN A 61 4.57 15.65 -18.65
CA ASN A 61 5.39 14.44 -18.76
C ASN A 61 5.09 13.56 -20.00
N THR A 62 4.04 13.86 -20.78
CA THR A 62 3.77 13.23 -22.09
C THR A 62 4.69 13.77 -23.20
N ALA A 63 5.08 12.90 -24.13
CA ALA A 63 5.75 13.24 -25.38
C ALA A 63 4.77 13.78 -26.45
N ASP A 64 3.47 13.55 -26.33
CA ASP A 64 2.43 14.22 -27.14
C ASP A 64 1.41 15.03 -26.30
N PRO A 65 1.80 16.23 -25.84
CA PRO A 65 0.87 17.16 -25.20
C PRO A 65 -0.25 17.66 -26.13
N ALA A 66 -0.14 17.51 -27.46
CA ALA A 66 -1.19 17.94 -28.38
C ALA A 66 -2.35 16.94 -28.41
N ARG A 67 -2.06 15.64 -28.47
CA ARG A 67 -3.04 14.56 -28.36
C ARG A 67 -3.70 14.54 -26.98
N LEU A 68 -2.95 14.73 -25.89
CA LEU A 68 -3.54 14.82 -24.56
C LEU A 68 -4.49 16.04 -24.42
N ARG A 69 -4.12 17.20 -24.98
CA ARG A 69 -5.02 18.38 -25.07
C ARG A 69 -6.28 18.11 -25.91
N GLN A 70 -6.19 17.31 -26.96
CA GLN A 70 -7.36 16.90 -27.75
C GLN A 70 -8.28 15.98 -26.93
N LEU A 71 -7.72 14.92 -26.36
CA LEU A 71 -8.44 13.95 -25.53
C LEU A 71 -9.18 14.60 -24.35
N GLN A 72 -8.64 15.68 -23.78
CA GLN A 72 -9.32 16.43 -22.72
C GLN A 72 -10.54 17.21 -23.22
N ARG A 73 -10.51 17.78 -24.44
CA ARG A 73 -11.67 18.45 -25.05
C ARG A 73 -12.75 17.44 -25.46
N GLU A 74 -12.33 16.30 -25.98
CA GLU A 74 -13.21 15.17 -26.30
C GLU A 74 -13.93 14.70 -25.02
N TRP A 75 -13.20 14.50 -23.91
CA TRP A 75 -13.77 14.13 -22.62
C TRP A 75 -14.66 15.22 -21.97
N ILE A 76 -14.36 16.51 -22.09
CA ILE A 76 -15.28 17.57 -21.62
C ILE A 76 -16.65 17.45 -22.32
N THR A 77 -16.64 17.09 -23.60
CA THR A 77 -17.88 16.85 -24.37
C THR A 77 -18.63 15.60 -23.89
N GLU A 78 -17.95 14.60 -23.30
CA GLU A 78 -18.56 13.44 -22.65
C GLU A 78 -19.16 13.82 -21.28
N ARG A 79 -18.40 14.52 -20.43
CA ARG A 79 -18.83 15.07 -19.14
C ARG A 79 -20.14 15.85 -19.26
N ASP A 80 -20.23 16.72 -20.27
CA ASP A 80 -21.35 17.64 -20.47
C ASP A 80 -22.65 16.95 -20.95
N GLN A 81 -22.60 15.67 -21.32
CA GLN A 81 -23.79 14.85 -21.62
C GLN A 81 -24.44 14.26 -20.35
N CYS A 82 -23.79 14.33 -19.19
CA CYS A 82 -24.34 13.81 -17.95
C CYS A 82 -25.53 14.64 -17.43
N THR A 83 -26.61 13.94 -17.05
CA THR A 83 -27.85 14.52 -16.49
C THR A 83 -28.18 14.00 -15.08
N SER A 84 -27.20 13.37 -14.41
CA SER A 84 -27.34 12.87 -13.04
C SER A 84 -25.98 12.76 -12.34
N GLN A 85 -25.99 12.85 -11.01
CA GLN A 85 -24.80 12.69 -10.16
C GLN A 85 -23.98 11.44 -10.53
N LYS A 86 -24.63 10.26 -10.56
CA LYS A 86 -24.01 8.97 -10.87
C LYS A 86 -23.28 8.91 -12.22
N CYS A 87 -23.70 9.75 -13.18
CA CYS A 87 -22.98 9.89 -14.44
C CYS A 87 -21.69 10.72 -14.25
N LEU A 88 -21.77 11.85 -13.54
CA LEU A 88 -20.62 12.68 -13.21
C LEU A 88 -19.58 11.92 -12.38
N ASP A 89 -20.01 11.24 -11.30
CA ASP A 89 -19.16 10.41 -10.43
C ASP A 89 -18.30 9.46 -11.30
N LYS A 90 -18.96 8.72 -12.20
CA LYS A 90 -18.29 7.77 -13.11
C LYS A 90 -17.37 8.47 -14.10
N VAL A 91 -17.83 9.51 -14.80
CA VAL A 91 -17.10 10.16 -15.90
C VAL A 91 -15.90 10.98 -15.40
N LEU A 92 -16.00 11.56 -14.19
CA LEU A 92 -14.89 12.20 -13.49
C LEU A 92 -13.88 11.16 -12.98
N GLY A 93 -14.33 10.16 -12.21
CA GLY A 93 -13.45 9.12 -11.66
C GLY A 93 -12.69 8.36 -12.73
N SER A 94 -13.39 7.90 -13.79
CA SER A 94 -12.75 7.23 -14.94
C SER A 94 -11.68 8.10 -15.62
N ARG A 95 -11.84 9.44 -15.57
CA ARG A 95 -10.88 10.37 -16.16
C ARG A 95 -9.67 10.62 -15.28
N VAL A 96 -9.83 10.64 -13.95
CA VAL A 96 -8.70 10.67 -13.01
C VAL A 96 -7.80 9.46 -13.28
N THR A 97 -8.36 8.24 -13.23
CA THR A 97 -7.60 7.00 -13.49
C THR A 97 -6.96 6.96 -14.88
N PHE A 98 -7.63 7.51 -15.91
CA PHE A 98 -7.04 7.66 -17.24
C PHE A 98 -5.80 8.57 -17.21
N LEU A 99 -5.87 9.73 -16.55
CA LEU A 99 -4.79 10.73 -16.52
C LEU A 99 -3.59 10.27 -15.69
N GLU A 100 -3.83 9.64 -14.54
CA GLU A 100 -2.79 9.03 -13.68
C GLU A 100 -1.93 8.02 -14.45
N ASN A 101 -2.57 7.22 -15.30
CA ASN A 101 -1.92 6.14 -16.04
C ASN A 101 -1.43 6.54 -17.44
N TYR A 102 -1.88 7.67 -18.00
CA TYR A 102 -1.63 8.07 -19.39
C TYR A 102 -0.15 8.02 -19.78
N VAL A 103 0.72 8.65 -18.99
CA VAL A 103 2.17 8.73 -19.25
C VAL A 103 2.86 7.36 -19.13
N ASN A 104 2.37 6.49 -18.22
CA ASN A 104 2.87 5.13 -18.11
C ASN A 104 2.47 4.29 -19.32
N VAL A 105 1.21 4.36 -19.77
CA VAL A 105 0.74 3.65 -20.98
C VAL A 105 1.47 4.12 -22.24
N GLU A 106 1.77 5.41 -22.33
CA GLU A 106 2.53 6.00 -23.44
C GLU A 106 3.99 5.51 -23.47
N ARG A 107 4.69 5.57 -22.33
CA ARG A 107 6.06 5.03 -22.20
C ARG A 107 6.09 3.52 -22.47
N ASP A 108 5.20 2.76 -21.84
CA ASP A 108 5.13 1.31 -22.00
C ASP A 108 4.75 0.88 -23.43
N ALA A 109 4.21 1.78 -24.27
CA ALA A 109 4.03 1.55 -25.70
C ALA A 109 5.30 1.89 -26.50
N ALA A 110 6.00 2.96 -26.14
CA ALA A 110 7.29 3.33 -26.74
C ALA A 110 8.37 2.27 -26.47
N ASP A 111 8.51 1.80 -25.23
CA ASP A 111 9.46 0.75 -24.82
C ASP A 111 9.26 -0.56 -25.61
N LYS A 112 7.99 -0.92 -25.88
CA LYS A 112 7.64 -2.08 -26.70
C LYS A 112 7.95 -1.87 -28.19
N ALA A 113 7.74 -0.67 -28.72
CA ALA A 113 8.11 -0.33 -30.08
C ALA A 113 9.63 -0.34 -30.29
N GLU A 114 10.40 0.12 -29.29
CA GLU A 114 11.86 0.04 -29.32
C GLU A 114 12.34 -1.42 -29.26
N GLU A 115 11.84 -2.24 -28.33
CA GLU A 115 12.27 -3.65 -28.24
C GLU A 115 11.85 -4.48 -29.47
N GLN A 116 10.68 -4.21 -30.06
CA GLN A 116 10.29 -4.81 -31.34
C GLN A 116 11.29 -4.43 -32.44
N THR A 117 11.68 -3.15 -32.52
CA THR A 117 12.70 -2.67 -33.48
C THR A 117 14.06 -3.35 -33.25
N ARG A 118 14.51 -3.48 -32.00
CA ARG A 118 15.74 -4.21 -31.64
C ARG A 118 15.63 -5.70 -31.98
N GLN A 119 14.46 -6.31 -31.81
CA GLN A 119 14.24 -7.71 -32.18
C GLN A 119 14.27 -7.93 -33.69
N ASP A 120 13.66 -7.05 -34.47
CA ASP A 120 13.65 -7.17 -35.94
C ASP A 120 15.03 -6.89 -36.55
N GLN A 121 15.82 -6.00 -35.97
CA GLN A 121 17.26 -5.86 -36.30
C GLN A 121 18.02 -7.17 -36.06
N ARG A 122 17.92 -7.76 -34.85
CA ARG A 122 18.56 -9.06 -34.52
C ARG A 122 18.03 -10.23 -35.36
N ASN A 123 16.82 -10.13 -35.91
CA ASN A 123 16.26 -11.11 -36.85
C ASN A 123 16.88 -10.95 -38.25
N ALA A 124 16.98 -9.71 -38.75
CA ALA A 124 17.61 -9.41 -40.03
C ALA A 124 19.12 -9.74 -40.04
N GLU A 125 19.83 -9.45 -38.95
CA GLU A 125 21.25 -9.80 -38.79
C GLU A 125 21.47 -11.32 -38.83
N ARG A 126 20.69 -12.10 -38.07
CA ARG A 126 20.77 -13.56 -38.10
C ARG A 126 20.46 -14.12 -39.48
N HIS A 127 19.43 -13.60 -40.15
CA HIS A 127 19.10 -14.05 -41.49
C HIS A 127 20.20 -13.71 -42.52
N ALA A 128 20.84 -12.55 -42.40
CA ALA A 128 21.99 -12.18 -43.22
C ALA A 128 23.21 -13.09 -42.96
N GLU A 129 23.46 -13.48 -41.70
CA GLU A 129 24.50 -14.46 -41.36
C GLU A 129 24.17 -15.87 -41.88
N GLU A 130 22.92 -16.33 -41.75
CA GLU A 130 22.44 -17.60 -42.30
C GLU A 130 22.69 -17.67 -43.81
N VAL A 131 22.24 -16.66 -44.56
CA VAL A 131 22.44 -16.54 -46.01
C VAL A 131 23.94 -16.49 -46.36
N ALA A 132 24.74 -15.74 -45.60
CA ALA A 132 26.20 -15.72 -45.81
C ALA A 132 26.86 -17.07 -45.49
N SER A 133 26.37 -17.82 -44.50
CA SER A 133 26.87 -19.16 -44.15
C SER A 133 26.49 -20.22 -45.19
N ALA A 134 25.28 -20.16 -45.72
CA ALA A 134 24.81 -21.01 -46.82
C ALA A 134 25.64 -20.75 -48.08
N LYS A 135 25.93 -19.48 -48.40
CA LYS A 135 26.83 -19.12 -49.50
C LYS A 135 28.25 -19.67 -49.28
N ARG A 136 28.88 -19.44 -48.12
CA ARG A 136 30.21 -20.01 -47.79
C ARG A 136 30.24 -21.53 -47.93
N THR A 137 29.15 -22.21 -47.58
CA THR A 137 29.01 -23.68 -47.68
C THR A 137 28.85 -24.12 -49.14
N ALA A 138 28.09 -23.39 -49.96
CA ALA A 138 27.97 -23.64 -51.39
C ALA A 138 29.29 -23.43 -52.13
N ASP A 139 29.99 -22.32 -51.85
CA ASP A 139 31.31 -22.00 -52.41
C ASP A 139 32.35 -23.09 -52.04
N TYR A 140 32.36 -23.54 -50.78
CA TYR A 140 33.21 -24.66 -50.33
C TYR A 140 32.88 -25.99 -51.03
N ASN A 141 31.60 -26.33 -51.15
CA ASN A 141 31.18 -27.56 -51.82
C ASN A 141 31.52 -27.56 -53.31
N LEU A 142 31.38 -26.41 -53.98
CA LEU A 142 31.80 -26.22 -55.37
C LEU A 142 33.32 -26.40 -55.53
N ALA A 143 34.12 -25.76 -54.68
CA ALA A 143 35.58 -25.91 -54.69
C ALA A 143 36.01 -27.36 -54.40
N LYS A 144 35.36 -28.03 -53.43
CA LYS A 144 35.59 -29.44 -53.10
C LYS A 144 35.28 -30.36 -54.28
N GLU A 145 34.22 -30.09 -55.04
CA GLU A 145 33.83 -30.88 -56.20
C GLU A 145 34.75 -30.64 -57.40
N GLN A 146 35.17 -29.38 -57.63
CA GLN A 146 36.25 -29.08 -58.59
C GLN A 146 37.54 -29.83 -58.22
N SER A 147 37.93 -29.85 -56.94
CA SER A 147 39.06 -30.64 -56.43
C SER A 147 38.81 -32.16 -56.45
N ARG A 148 37.56 -32.63 -56.56
CA ARG A 148 37.24 -34.05 -56.78
C ARG A 148 37.44 -34.41 -58.25
N LEU A 149 36.90 -33.61 -59.17
CA LEU A 149 37.07 -33.78 -60.61
C LEU A 149 38.54 -33.67 -61.06
N GLN A 150 39.31 -32.74 -60.48
CA GLN A 150 40.76 -32.65 -60.69
C GLN A 150 41.47 -33.93 -60.22
N ARG A 151 41.21 -34.40 -58.99
CA ARG A 151 41.79 -35.64 -58.47
C ARG A 151 41.27 -36.89 -59.18
N GLU A 152 40.11 -36.85 -59.81
CA GLU A 152 39.61 -37.94 -60.65
C GLU A 152 40.33 -37.94 -62.01
N GLN A 153 40.60 -36.78 -62.60
CA GLN A 153 41.50 -36.66 -63.76
C GLN A 153 42.95 -37.06 -63.43
N GLU A 154 43.43 -36.86 -62.20
CA GLU A 154 44.75 -37.35 -61.76
C GLU A 154 44.73 -38.83 -61.37
N TYR A 155 43.65 -39.33 -60.77
CA TYR A 155 43.47 -40.75 -60.49
C TYR A 155 43.29 -41.54 -61.79
N LEU A 156 42.68 -41.00 -62.84
CA LEU A 156 42.71 -41.62 -64.17
C LEU A 156 44.13 -41.67 -64.80
N LYS A 157 45.09 -40.89 -64.27
CA LYS A 157 46.52 -41.02 -64.59
C LYS A 157 47.24 -42.01 -63.65
N GLN A 158 46.85 -42.08 -62.36
CA GLN A 158 47.54 -42.81 -61.28
C GLN A 158 46.93 -44.17 -60.87
N SER A 159 45.68 -44.48 -61.22
CA SER A 159 44.92 -45.69 -60.83
C SER A 159 45.49 -46.99 -61.38
N LYS A 160 46.56 -46.88 -62.16
CA LYS A 160 47.53 -47.94 -62.47
C LYS A 160 48.25 -48.48 -61.20
N THR A 161 47.96 -47.98 -59.98
CA THR A 161 48.73 -48.28 -58.75
C THR A 161 47.96 -48.19 -57.38
N ALA A 162 47.56 -49.36 -56.81
CA ALA A 162 47.38 -49.73 -55.37
C ALA A 162 46.24 -49.15 -54.43
N VAL A 163 46.01 -49.78 -53.23
CA VAL A 163 44.73 -49.84 -52.43
C VAL A 163 44.87 -50.09 -50.86
N ALA A 164 43.82 -49.77 -50.04
CA ALA A 164 43.45 -50.19 -48.60
C ALA A 164 44.03 -49.44 -47.34
N SER A 165 43.51 -49.47 -46.07
CA SER A 165 42.19 -49.74 -45.36
C SER A 165 42.21 -49.33 -43.82
N ALA A 166 41.10 -49.35 -43.02
CA ALA A 166 41.02 -48.98 -41.54
C ALA A 166 39.72 -49.40 -40.73
N ALA A 167 39.67 -49.36 -39.36
CA ALA A 167 38.45 -49.59 -38.48
C ALA A 167 38.53 -49.15 -36.93
N PRO A 168 37.40 -48.99 -36.13
CA PRO A 168 37.33 -48.51 -34.70
C PRO A 168 36.41 -49.28 -33.63
N VAL A 169 36.13 -48.74 -32.40
CA VAL A 169 35.52 -49.41 -31.17
C VAL A 169 34.60 -48.51 -30.23
N HIS A 170 33.77 -49.05 -29.29
CA HIS A 170 32.84 -48.34 -28.31
C HIS A 170 32.63 -49.01 -26.88
N PRO A 171 31.91 -48.39 -25.85
CA PRO A 171 31.99 -48.68 -24.38
C PRO A 171 30.68 -49.08 -23.56
N ALA A 172 30.59 -48.84 -22.21
CA ALA A 172 29.70 -49.49 -21.18
C ALA A 172 28.87 -48.57 -20.19
N ALA A 173 28.24 -49.11 -19.11
CA ALA A 173 27.14 -48.49 -18.28
C ALA A 173 27.18 -48.65 -16.70
N ALA A 174 26.14 -48.22 -15.94
CA ALA A 174 26.14 -47.87 -14.47
C ALA A 174 24.97 -48.45 -13.57
N ASN A 175 24.82 -48.06 -12.27
CA ASN A 175 23.80 -48.60 -11.31
C ASN A 175 23.44 -47.74 -10.04
N LEU A 176 22.42 -48.16 -9.22
CA LEU A 176 21.80 -47.52 -8.01
C LEU A 176 21.19 -48.59 -7.02
N ALA A 177 20.50 -48.43 -5.86
CA ALA A 177 19.94 -47.36 -4.96
C ALA A 177 19.62 -47.92 -3.51
N THR A 178 19.16 -47.10 -2.52
CA THR A 178 18.82 -47.53 -1.11
C THR A 178 17.62 -46.76 -0.43
N ALA A 179 17.09 -47.21 0.73
CA ALA A 179 15.74 -46.88 1.30
C ALA A 179 15.67 -46.48 2.83
N PRO A 180 14.49 -46.04 3.39
CA PRO A 180 14.34 -45.43 4.75
C PRO A 180 13.45 -46.22 5.79
N GLN A 181 13.22 -45.65 7.01
CA GLN A 181 12.52 -46.28 8.17
C GLN A 181 11.47 -45.39 8.92
N ARG A 182 10.93 -45.82 10.09
CA ARG A 182 9.59 -45.47 10.66
C ARG A 182 9.56 -45.22 12.20
N SER A 183 8.52 -44.56 12.75
CA SER A 183 8.33 -44.31 14.21
C SER A 183 6.84 -44.24 14.68
N THR A 184 6.58 -44.09 16.00
CA THR A 184 5.25 -44.33 16.67
C THR A 184 4.98 -43.35 17.87
N PRO A 185 3.72 -42.97 18.21
CA PRO A 185 3.39 -42.00 19.29
C PRO A 185 2.65 -42.58 20.53
N ALA A 186 2.34 -41.71 21.53
CA ALA A 186 1.63 -42.03 22.80
C ALA A 186 0.54 -40.99 23.19
N GLN A 187 -0.26 -41.25 24.25
CA GLN A 187 -1.49 -40.49 24.61
C GLN A 187 -1.41 -39.71 25.97
N PRO A 188 -2.26 -38.68 26.20
CA PRO A 188 -2.20 -37.78 27.37
C PRO A 188 -3.33 -37.94 28.42
N LEU A 189 -3.18 -37.25 29.56
CA LEU A 189 -4.17 -37.12 30.65
C LEU A 189 -4.90 -35.76 30.63
N ALA A 190 -6.09 -35.69 31.26
CA ALA A 190 -7.02 -34.56 31.15
C ALA A 190 -6.51 -33.24 31.79
N GLU A 191 -6.80 -32.12 31.12
CA GLU A 191 -6.35 -30.78 31.51
C GLU A 191 -7.48 -29.85 32.00
N LYS A 192 -7.11 -28.70 32.58
CA LYS A 192 -8.01 -27.54 32.73
C LYS A 192 -8.36 -27.03 31.32
N PRO A 193 -9.47 -26.28 31.10
CA PRO A 193 -9.75 -25.64 29.82
C PRO A 193 -8.51 -24.96 29.22
N LEU A 194 -8.11 -25.41 28.03
CA LEU A 194 -6.82 -25.16 27.38
C LEU A 194 -6.40 -23.68 27.46
N PHE A 195 -7.31 -22.79 27.06
CA PHE A 195 -7.13 -21.33 27.07
C PHE A 195 -6.66 -20.79 28.42
N GLN A 196 -7.18 -21.31 29.54
CA GLN A 196 -6.82 -20.80 30.87
C GLN A 196 -5.42 -21.26 31.32
N ARG A 197 -4.98 -22.47 30.93
CA ARG A 197 -3.58 -22.91 31.11
C ARG A 197 -2.63 -22.10 30.24
N MET A 198 -2.98 -21.90 28.98
CA MET A 198 -2.18 -21.09 28.04
C MET A 198 -2.05 -19.65 28.51
N TRP A 199 -3.16 -18.99 28.86
CA TRP A 199 -3.17 -17.59 29.30
C TRP A 199 -2.39 -17.36 30.60
N GLN A 200 -2.53 -18.25 31.59
CA GLN A 200 -1.77 -18.14 32.84
C GLN A 200 -0.26 -18.35 32.60
N THR A 201 0.10 -19.34 31.77
CA THR A 201 1.51 -19.62 31.40
C THR A 201 2.12 -18.51 30.54
N PHE A 202 1.32 -17.86 29.69
CA PHE A 202 1.77 -16.76 28.83
C PHE A 202 2.28 -15.56 29.62
N TRP A 203 1.53 -15.17 30.66
CA TRP A 203 1.87 -14.03 31.52
C TRP A 203 2.88 -14.35 32.62
N SER A 204 2.90 -15.58 33.16
CA SER A 204 3.88 -15.98 34.17
C SER A 204 5.25 -16.35 33.61
N GLY A 205 5.29 -16.84 32.36
CA GLY A 205 6.52 -17.21 31.66
C GLY A 205 7.17 -16.05 30.88
N PRO A 206 8.25 -16.33 30.13
CA PRO A 206 8.88 -15.36 29.23
C PRO A 206 8.09 -15.13 27.93
N ALA A 207 6.99 -15.87 27.69
CA ALA A 207 6.29 -15.88 26.41
C ALA A 207 5.83 -14.48 25.96
N TRP A 208 5.26 -13.67 26.85
CA TRP A 208 4.88 -12.29 26.53
C TRP A 208 6.06 -11.42 26.06
N LYS A 209 7.27 -11.66 26.58
CA LYS A 209 8.49 -10.95 26.15
C LYS A 209 8.87 -11.34 24.72
N TYR A 210 8.76 -12.62 24.39
CA TYR A 210 8.95 -13.10 23.02
C TYR A 210 7.89 -12.56 22.08
N THR A 211 6.62 -12.43 22.51
CA THR A 211 5.56 -11.80 21.71
C THR A 211 5.84 -10.32 21.42
N LEU A 212 6.34 -9.55 22.40
CA LEU A 212 6.77 -8.16 22.16
C LEU A 212 7.95 -8.08 21.17
N LEU A 213 8.94 -8.96 21.32
CA LEU A 213 10.10 -9.01 20.42
C LEU A 213 9.71 -9.43 19.00
N ILE A 214 8.83 -10.42 18.84
CA ILE A 214 8.30 -10.86 17.55
C ILE A 214 7.43 -9.76 16.92
N GLY A 215 6.56 -9.09 17.68
CA GLY A 215 5.75 -7.96 17.21
C GLY A 215 6.61 -6.77 16.75
N PHE A 216 7.71 -6.48 17.44
CA PHE A 216 8.70 -5.49 17.02
C PHE A 216 9.40 -5.90 15.71
N LEU A 217 9.88 -7.16 15.60
CA LEU A 217 10.50 -7.66 14.37
C LEU A 217 9.53 -7.65 13.17
N ILE A 218 8.27 -8.05 13.38
CA ILE A 218 7.20 -7.96 12.38
C ILE A 218 6.96 -6.51 11.96
N THR A 219 6.90 -5.58 12.91
CA THR A 219 6.74 -4.14 12.63
C THR A 219 7.90 -3.63 11.77
N CYS A 220 9.15 -3.89 12.17
CA CYS A 220 10.33 -3.47 11.41
C CYS A 220 10.41 -4.10 10.02
N TRP A 221 10.05 -5.38 9.86
CA TRP A 221 9.97 -6.06 8.56
C TRP A 221 8.89 -5.40 7.68
N THR A 222 7.71 -5.12 8.23
CA THR A 222 6.59 -4.53 7.48
C THR A 222 6.88 -3.09 7.06
N VAL A 223 7.58 -2.32 7.89
CA VAL A 223 8.10 -0.98 7.53
C VAL A 223 9.13 -1.06 6.41
N TRP A 224 10.01 -2.08 6.42
CA TRP A 224 10.93 -2.31 5.30
C TRP A 224 10.21 -2.68 4.00
N LEU A 225 9.20 -3.57 4.05
CA LEU A 225 8.33 -3.90 2.90
C LEU A 225 7.57 -2.67 2.37
N HIS A 226 7.20 -1.74 3.26
CA HIS A 226 6.50 -0.51 2.92
C HIS A 226 7.36 0.44 2.07
N HIS A 227 8.60 0.70 2.52
CA HIS A 227 9.57 1.48 1.72
C HIS A 227 10.10 0.72 0.49
N LYS A 228 9.90 -0.60 0.41
CA LYS A 228 10.14 -1.40 -0.80
C LYS A 228 8.95 -1.49 -1.75
N GLU A 229 7.87 -0.78 -1.48
CA GLU A 229 6.66 -0.68 -2.32
C GLU A 229 5.88 -2.01 -2.45
N THR A 230 6.35 -3.06 -1.78
CA THR A 230 5.72 -4.40 -1.70
C THR A 230 4.52 -4.47 -0.75
N ALA A 231 4.36 -3.45 0.10
CA ALA A 231 3.24 -3.26 0.99
C ALA A 231 2.99 -1.76 1.21
N THR A 232 1.84 -1.40 1.76
CA THR A 232 1.53 -0.04 2.21
C THR A 232 0.88 -0.09 3.58
N ILE A 233 1.50 0.59 4.56
CA ILE A 233 0.97 0.69 5.92
C ILE A 233 -0.14 1.74 5.93
N TYR A 234 0.16 3.02 5.76
CA TYR A 234 -0.87 4.04 5.51
C TYR A 234 -0.76 4.53 4.07
N ASN A 235 -1.90 4.63 3.38
CA ASN A 235 -1.94 5.20 2.03
C ASN A 235 -1.61 6.70 2.07
N ASP A 236 -2.34 7.42 2.93
CA ASP A 236 -2.40 8.86 2.99
C ASP A 236 -2.70 9.30 4.45
N TYR A 237 -2.82 10.61 4.68
CA TYR A 237 -3.13 11.13 6.00
C TYR A 237 -4.56 10.83 6.47
N THR A 238 -5.50 10.53 5.56
CA THR A 238 -6.89 10.19 5.90
C THR A 238 -6.99 8.75 6.43
N ASP A 239 -6.33 7.76 5.79
CA ASP A 239 -6.21 6.39 6.33
C ASP A 239 -5.56 6.40 7.73
N ALA A 240 -4.44 7.11 7.86
CA ALA A 240 -3.77 7.30 9.14
C ALA A 240 -4.68 7.97 10.20
N ALA A 241 -5.41 9.03 9.83
CA ALA A 241 -6.30 9.74 10.74
C ALA A 241 -7.48 8.88 11.18
N ILE A 242 -8.22 8.26 10.26
CA ILE A 242 -9.41 7.44 10.59
C ILE A 242 -9.01 6.24 11.45
N THR A 243 -7.91 5.56 11.10
CA THR A 243 -7.37 4.42 11.87
C THR A 243 -7.10 4.78 13.35
N ASN A 244 -6.61 6.00 13.62
CA ASN A 244 -6.31 6.47 14.98
C ASN A 244 -7.52 7.12 15.68
N LEU A 245 -8.39 7.80 14.94
CA LEU A 245 -9.49 8.59 15.49
C LEU A 245 -10.66 7.73 15.95
N LEU A 246 -10.95 6.61 15.28
CA LEU A 246 -12.10 5.75 15.64
C LEU A 246 -11.98 5.15 17.08
N PRO A 247 -10.85 4.56 17.50
CA PRO A 247 -10.67 4.15 18.90
C PRO A 247 -10.69 5.33 19.88
N ALA A 248 -10.07 6.46 19.53
CA ALA A 248 -10.06 7.66 20.37
C ALA A 248 -11.47 8.22 20.60
N ALA A 249 -12.30 8.28 19.55
CA ALA A 249 -13.68 8.72 19.61
C ALA A 249 -14.52 7.81 20.51
N GLY A 250 -14.32 6.48 20.46
CA GLY A 250 -14.96 5.54 21.39
C GLY A 250 -14.60 5.79 22.86
N VAL A 251 -13.32 6.04 23.14
CA VAL A 251 -12.84 6.41 24.50
C VAL A 251 -13.45 7.74 24.95
N ILE A 252 -13.44 8.77 24.11
CA ILE A 252 -13.99 10.10 24.42
C ILE A 252 -15.51 10.00 24.66
N ALA A 253 -16.25 9.28 23.80
CA ALA A 253 -17.68 9.07 23.97
C ALA A 253 -17.99 8.35 25.30
N ALA A 254 -17.26 7.28 25.64
CA ALA A 254 -17.41 6.60 26.93
C ALA A 254 -17.13 7.52 28.13
N LEU A 255 -16.14 8.42 28.03
CA LEU A 255 -15.84 9.42 29.07
C LEU A 255 -16.92 10.50 29.19
N VAL A 256 -17.50 10.97 28.08
CA VAL A 256 -18.62 11.91 28.08
C VAL A 256 -19.87 11.24 28.66
N MET A 257 -20.18 10.00 28.29
CA MET A 257 -21.29 9.24 28.86
C MET A 257 -21.12 8.99 30.36
N ARG A 258 -19.88 8.78 30.83
CA ARG A 258 -19.55 8.70 32.26
C ARG A 258 -19.72 10.02 32.99
N TRP A 259 -19.39 11.15 32.34
CA TRP A 259 -19.60 12.49 32.88
C TRP A 259 -21.09 12.88 32.95
N LEU A 260 -21.91 12.34 32.04
CA LEU A 260 -23.38 12.41 32.05
C LEU A 260 -24.04 11.37 32.98
N GLU A 261 -23.27 10.69 33.83
CA GLU A 261 -23.72 9.66 34.78
C GLU A 261 -24.53 8.49 34.18
N LEU A 262 -24.41 8.26 32.86
CA LEU A 262 -25.15 7.21 32.15
C LEU A 262 -24.71 5.80 32.58
N PRO A 263 -25.61 4.79 32.53
CA PRO A 263 -25.29 3.42 32.93
C PRO A 263 -24.03 2.87 32.28
N GLY A 264 -23.22 2.13 33.04
CA GLY A 264 -21.92 1.59 32.60
C GLY A 264 -21.98 0.71 31.35
N LEU A 265 -23.14 0.10 31.07
CA LEU A 265 -23.39 -0.62 29.81
C LEU A 265 -23.27 0.29 28.58
N ILE A 266 -23.80 1.53 28.65
CA ILE A 266 -23.75 2.49 27.54
C ILE A 266 -22.31 2.99 27.34
N GLN A 267 -21.60 3.26 28.44
CA GLN A 267 -20.17 3.62 28.42
C GLN A 267 -19.34 2.50 27.75
N ALA A 268 -19.61 1.24 28.09
CA ALA A 268 -18.94 0.08 27.51
C ALA A 268 -19.25 -0.07 26.01
N ILE A 269 -20.52 0.09 25.60
CA ILE A 269 -20.94 0.05 24.18
C ILE A 269 -20.21 1.12 23.36
N ALA A 270 -20.13 2.36 23.83
CA ALA A 270 -19.44 3.42 23.10
C ALA A 270 -17.93 3.14 22.91
N PHE A 271 -17.27 2.63 23.96
CA PHE A 271 -15.88 2.21 23.87
C PHE A 271 -15.67 1.05 22.89
N THR A 272 -16.45 -0.03 23.00
CA THR A 272 -16.30 -1.20 22.11
C THR A 272 -16.67 -0.87 20.67
N THR A 273 -17.68 -0.03 20.42
CA THR A 273 -18.02 0.42 19.06
C THR A 273 -16.87 1.18 18.41
N GLY A 274 -16.25 2.15 19.09
CA GLY A 274 -15.11 2.89 18.51
C GLY A 274 -13.90 2.00 18.21
N VAL A 275 -13.59 1.04 19.11
CA VAL A 275 -12.51 0.06 18.90
C VAL A 275 -12.84 -0.89 17.74
N LEU A 276 -14.06 -1.43 17.67
CA LEU A 276 -14.49 -2.32 16.58
C LEU A 276 -14.50 -1.61 15.23
N LEU A 277 -14.95 -0.35 15.17
CA LEU A 277 -14.89 0.47 13.96
C LEU A 277 -13.44 0.70 13.52
N GLY A 278 -12.54 1.05 14.45
CA GLY A 278 -11.11 1.23 14.15
C GLY A 278 -10.45 -0.04 13.61
N ILE A 279 -10.75 -1.21 14.20
CA ILE A 279 -10.25 -2.51 13.70
C ILE A 279 -10.85 -2.81 12.33
N SER A 280 -12.17 -2.64 12.15
CA SER A 280 -12.87 -2.93 10.90
C SER A 280 -12.35 -2.05 9.75
N TYR A 281 -12.12 -0.76 10.02
CA TYR A 281 -11.53 0.17 9.08
C TYR A 281 -10.08 -0.21 8.73
N ALA A 282 -9.23 -0.49 9.73
CA ALA A 282 -7.84 -0.87 9.49
C ALA A 282 -7.73 -2.15 8.65
N VAL A 283 -8.64 -3.11 8.85
CA VAL A 283 -8.75 -4.32 8.01
C VAL A 283 -9.25 -3.99 6.60
N TYR A 284 -10.34 -3.23 6.47
CA TYR A 284 -10.90 -2.80 5.17
C TYR A 284 -9.88 -2.07 4.30
N ALA A 285 -9.23 -1.04 4.85
CA ALA A 285 -8.21 -0.27 4.13
C ALA A 285 -7.04 -1.18 3.70
N THR A 286 -6.55 -2.04 4.61
CA THR A 286 -5.47 -2.97 4.26
C THR A 286 -5.87 -3.93 3.14
N LEU A 287 -7.11 -4.44 3.13
CA LEU A 287 -7.64 -5.33 2.10
C LEU A 287 -7.86 -4.65 0.73
N ARG A 288 -8.18 -3.36 0.69
CA ARG A 288 -8.26 -2.58 -0.58
C ARG A 288 -6.87 -2.27 -1.15
N ILE A 289 -5.90 -1.95 -0.28
CA ILE A 289 -4.59 -1.42 -0.68
C ILE A 289 -3.54 -2.52 -0.94
N ASN A 290 -3.51 -3.59 -0.13
CA ASN A 290 -2.42 -4.57 -0.15
C ASN A 290 -2.85 -5.88 -0.84
N GLN A 291 -2.00 -6.39 -1.75
CA GLN A 291 -2.18 -7.69 -2.38
C GLN A 291 -1.37 -8.79 -1.66
N GLY A 292 -1.91 -10.01 -1.66
CA GLY A 292 -1.30 -11.19 -1.07
C GLY A 292 -1.54 -11.33 0.44
N ALA A 293 -2.05 -12.50 0.86
CA ALA A 293 -2.49 -12.75 2.23
C ALA A 293 -1.41 -12.50 3.31
N LEU A 294 -0.13 -12.73 2.97
CA LEU A 294 1.00 -12.48 3.87
C LEU A 294 1.21 -10.97 4.13
N ASN A 295 1.19 -10.14 3.09
CA ASN A 295 1.35 -8.69 3.22
C ASN A 295 0.16 -8.08 3.97
N ILE A 296 -1.06 -8.51 3.64
CA ILE A 296 -2.31 -8.13 4.32
C ILE A 296 -2.21 -8.44 5.82
N ALA A 297 -1.79 -9.66 6.19
CA ALA A 297 -1.66 -10.06 7.58
C ALA A 297 -0.57 -9.25 8.32
N LEU A 298 0.61 -9.06 7.70
CA LEU A 298 1.70 -8.27 8.28
C LEU A 298 1.30 -6.81 8.51
N VAL A 299 0.58 -6.18 7.56
CA VAL A 299 0.11 -4.79 7.70
C VAL A 299 -1.01 -4.66 8.74
N ILE A 300 -1.98 -5.58 8.80
CA ILE A 300 -3.01 -5.58 9.85
C ILE A 300 -2.35 -5.72 11.24
N ILE A 301 -1.44 -6.68 11.41
CA ILE A 301 -0.70 -6.86 12.68
C ILE A 301 0.09 -5.60 13.03
N THR A 302 0.72 -4.95 12.04
CA THR A 302 1.53 -3.74 12.23
C THR A 302 0.67 -2.54 12.61
N LYS A 303 -0.42 -2.24 11.89
CA LYS A 303 -1.39 -1.18 12.26
C LYS A 303 -1.88 -1.39 13.70
N LEU A 304 -2.41 -2.58 14.01
CA LEU A 304 -2.96 -2.88 15.32
C LEU A 304 -1.89 -2.83 16.44
N THR A 305 -0.65 -3.24 16.17
CA THR A 305 0.46 -3.15 17.15
C THR A 305 0.83 -1.70 17.44
N ILE A 306 1.04 -0.88 16.40
CA ILE A 306 1.41 0.55 16.53
C ILE A 306 0.35 1.31 17.34
N ILE A 307 -0.94 1.14 17.00
CA ILE A 307 -2.09 1.73 17.70
C ILE A 307 -2.12 1.25 19.16
N SER A 308 -2.09 -0.06 19.39
CA SER A 308 -2.24 -0.63 20.74
C SER A 308 -1.12 -0.19 21.68
N VAL A 309 0.12 -0.14 21.21
CA VAL A 309 1.27 0.32 21.99
C VAL A 309 1.13 1.80 22.34
N PHE A 310 0.75 2.66 21.38
CA PHE A 310 0.54 4.09 21.62
C PHE A 310 -0.57 4.34 22.65
N PHE A 311 -1.76 3.80 22.44
CA PHE A 311 -2.88 4.00 23.37
C PHE A 311 -2.62 3.39 24.76
N ALA A 312 -1.91 2.26 24.85
CA ALA A 312 -1.53 1.69 26.16
C ALA A 312 -0.56 2.58 26.94
N ILE A 313 0.47 3.12 26.29
CA ILE A 313 1.45 4.01 26.95
C ILE A 313 0.79 5.35 27.32
N ILE A 314 -0.02 5.94 26.43
CA ILE A 314 -0.79 7.16 26.74
C ILE A 314 -1.74 6.93 27.91
N ALA A 315 -2.49 5.82 27.93
CA ALA A 315 -3.39 5.48 29.04
C ALA A 315 -2.64 5.30 30.37
N MET A 316 -1.45 4.68 30.34
CA MET A 316 -0.60 4.53 31.52
C MET A 316 -0.07 5.88 32.04
N LEU A 317 0.42 6.75 31.15
CA LEU A 317 0.94 8.08 31.52
C LEU A 317 -0.18 9.00 32.05
N VAL A 318 -1.33 9.02 31.37
CA VAL A 318 -2.52 9.78 31.80
C VAL A 318 -3.07 9.24 33.11
N GLY A 319 -3.17 7.92 33.28
CA GLY A 319 -3.53 7.29 34.54
C GLY A 319 -2.57 7.67 35.68
N SER A 320 -1.27 7.79 35.39
CA SER A 320 -0.27 8.25 36.37
C SER A 320 -0.37 9.74 36.73
N LEU A 321 -1.12 10.58 35.99
CA LEU A 321 -1.41 11.96 36.42
C LEU A 321 -2.50 12.00 37.50
N PHE A 322 -3.45 11.07 37.47
CA PHE A 322 -4.55 10.97 38.43
C PHE A 322 -4.28 9.96 39.57
N SER A 323 -3.22 9.16 39.46
CA SER A 323 -2.80 8.21 40.49
C SER A 323 -2.29 8.91 41.74
N ASN A 324 -3.07 8.84 42.83
CA ASN A 324 -2.74 9.43 44.11
C ASN A 324 -1.69 8.58 44.86
N SER A 325 -0.42 8.63 44.43
CA SER A 325 0.67 7.87 45.04
C SER A 325 0.80 8.21 46.54
N GLY A 326 0.56 7.24 47.42
CA GLY A 326 0.53 7.47 48.87
C GLY A 326 1.81 8.12 49.43
N ARG A 327 1.64 8.94 50.49
CA ARG A 327 2.74 9.60 51.21
C ARG A 327 3.77 8.56 51.67
N ARG A 328 5.05 8.76 51.31
CA ARG A 328 6.12 7.83 51.70
C ARG A 328 6.37 7.92 53.22
N LYS A 329 6.71 6.81 53.87
CA LYS A 329 6.93 6.77 55.33
C LYS A 329 8.05 7.75 55.71
N GLY A 330 7.75 8.69 56.62
CA GLY A 330 8.67 9.77 57.03
C GLY A 330 8.67 11.04 56.16
N GLU A 331 7.91 11.09 55.06
CA GLU A 331 7.87 12.25 54.16
C GLU A 331 6.92 13.35 54.67
N SER A 332 7.34 14.62 54.67
CA SER A 332 6.45 15.74 54.99
C SER A 332 5.47 16.04 53.85
N GLN A 333 4.28 16.57 54.17
CA GLN A 333 3.25 16.91 53.17
C GLN A 333 3.80 17.83 52.07
N ALA A 334 4.62 18.82 52.43
CA ALA A 334 5.28 19.72 51.47
C ALA A 334 6.23 18.99 50.50
N ARG A 335 7.02 18.01 50.98
CA ARG A 335 7.88 17.18 50.12
C ARG A 335 7.05 16.29 49.19
N THR A 336 5.99 15.69 49.71
CA THR A 336 5.03 14.87 48.95
C THR A 336 4.42 15.68 47.81
N ALA A 337 3.84 16.85 48.11
CA ALA A 337 3.24 17.75 47.12
C ALA A 337 4.27 18.29 46.11
N ALA A 338 5.50 18.58 46.54
CA ALA A 338 6.58 18.97 45.65
C ALA A 338 7.00 17.84 44.69
N ARG A 339 6.97 16.57 45.14
CA ARG A 339 7.24 15.40 44.29
C ARG A 339 6.13 15.21 43.24
N HIS A 340 4.86 15.20 43.64
CA HIS A 340 3.75 15.10 42.68
C HIS A 340 3.80 16.20 41.61
N ARG A 341 4.17 17.44 41.97
CA ARG A 341 4.34 18.54 41.01
C ARG A 341 5.51 18.34 40.03
N ARG A 342 6.53 17.54 40.38
CA ARG A 342 7.63 17.15 39.48
C ARG A 342 7.20 15.97 38.60
N GLU A 343 6.67 14.92 39.21
CA GLU A 343 6.17 13.71 38.53
C GLU A 343 5.10 14.08 37.49
N ALA A 344 4.13 14.94 37.82
CA ALA A 344 3.12 15.42 36.87
C ALA A 344 3.72 16.24 35.71
N LYS A 345 4.70 17.12 35.97
CA LYS A 345 5.39 17.88 34.92
C LYS A 345 6.20 16.97 33.99
N GLN A 346 6.86 15.95 34.53
CA GLN A 346 7.60 14.96 33.75
C GLN A 346 6.63 14.12 32.90
N ASN A 347 5.53 13.63 33.49
CA ASN A 347 4.52 12.86 32.75
C ASN A 347 3.86 13.69 31.63
N ILE A 348 3.54 14.97 31.86
CA ILE A 348 3.03 15.87 30.80
C ILE A 348 4.06 16.04 29.68
N ALA A 349 5.34 16.22 30.01
CA ALA A 349 6.41 16.30 29.02
C ALA A 349 6.58 14.99 28.22
N PHE A 350 6.48 13.83 28.88
CA PHE A 350 6.50 12.53 28.20
C PHE A 350 5.28 12.31 27.30
N ILE A 351 4.07 12.69 27.73
CA ILE A 351 2.87 12.63 26.89
C ILE A 351 3.04 13.51 25.65
N ALA A 352 3.51 14.75 25.80
CA ALA A 352 3.74 15.65 24.68
C ALA A 352 4.81 15.10 23.71
N ALA A 353 5.96 14.65 24.24
CA ALA A 353 7.04 14.09 23.43
C ALA A 353 6.63 12.80 22.70
N LEU A 354 5.90 11.91 23.37
CA LEU A 354 5.38 10.67 22.77
C LEU A 354 4.35 10.96 21.68
N SER A 355 3.43 11.92 21.90
CA SER A 355 2.46 12.32 20.88
C SER A 355 3.12 12.92 19.65
N VAL A 356 4.11 13.81 19.82
CA VAL A 356 4.88 14.36 18.68
C VAL A 356 5.64 13.24 17.95
N ALA A 357 6.36 12.38 18.68
CA ALA A 357 7.10 11.26 18.08
C ALA A 357 6.17 10.29 17.33
N TYR A 358 4.99 10.00 17.88
CA TYR A 358 3.98 9.16 17.23
C TYR A 358 3.43 9.82 15.97
N THR A 359 3.03 11.09 16.02
CA THR A 359 2.55 11.81 14.82
C THR A 359 3.62 11.89 13.73
N THR A 360 4.88 12.15 14.09
CA THR A 360 6.01 12.13 13.14
C THR A 360 6.22 10.74 12.52
N LEU A 361 6.14 9.67 13.33
CA LEU A 361 6.21 8.30 12.84
C LEU A 361 5.02 7.97 11.92
N THR A 362 3.80 8.37 12.26
CA THR A 362 2.61 8.14 11.43
C THR A 362 2.74 8.85 10.07
N VAL A 363 3.17 10.12 10.06
CA VAL A 363 3.41 10.88 8.82
C VAL A 363 4.49 10.23 7.95
N TRP A 364 5.55 9.69 8.55
CA TRP A 364 6.61 8.96 7.84
C TRP A 364 6.20 7.57 7.31
N LEU A 365 5.07 7.03 7.80
CA LEU A 365 4.45 5.77 7.34
C LEU A 365 3.27 5.97 6.39
N CYS A 366 3.00 7.21 5.97
CA CYS A 366 2.03 7.53 4.91
C CYS A 366 2.74 7.57 3.55
N ARG A 367 2.17 6.94 2.52
CA ARG A 367 2.78 6.93 1.17
C ARG A 367 2.62 8.26 0.44
N SER A 368 1.43 8.86 0.52
CA SER A 368 1.13 10.21 0.02
C SER A 368 1.00 11.22 1.16
N PRO A 369 1.60 12.43 1.04
CA PRO A 369 1.52 13.48 2.05
C PRO A 369 0.26 14.36 1.89
N GLU A 370 -0.91 13.75 1.67
CA GLU A 370 -2.18 14.44 1.37
C GLU A 370 -3.37 13.85 2.14
N PHE A 371 -4.51 14.55 2.07
CA PHE A 371 -5.78 14.12 2.66
C PHE A 371 -6.79 13.76 1.57
N THR A 372 -6.97 12.45 1.35
CA THR A 372 -8.06 11.87 0.54
C THR A 372 -9.42 12.24 1.14
N SER A 373 -10.47 12.41 0.34
CA SER A 373 -11.80 12.74 0.86
C SER A 373 -12.40 11.56 1.63
N ILE A 374 -13.30 11.85 2.59
CA ILE A 374 -13.96 10.79 3.37
C ILE A 374 -14.92 9.96 2.48
N GLY A 375 -15.35 10.50 1.32
CA GLY A 375 -16.12 9.77 0.31
C GLY A 375 -15.27 8.66 -0.29
N ASP A 376 -14.26 9.03 -1.08
CA ASP A 376 -13.31 8.13 -1.74
C ASP A 376 -12.66 7.14 -0.75
N CYS A 377 -12.33 7.59 0.48
CA CYS A 377 -11.71 6.75 1.51
C CYS A 377 -12.67 5.71 2.15
N LEU A 378 -13.98 5.89 2.02
CA LEU A 378 -15.01 4.95 2.51
C LEU A 378 -15.88 4.39 1.39
N GLU A 379 -15.46 4.53 0.13
CA GLU A 379 -16.32 4.21 -1.00
C GLU A 379 -16.57 2.70 -1.09
N PHE A 380 -17.83 2.35 -0.80
CA PHE A 380 -18.41 1.04 -1.02
C PHE A 380 -18.69 0.87 -2.52
N GLU A 381 -17.61 0.80 -3.32
CA GLU A 381 -17.66 0.27 -4.68
C GLU A 381 -18.26 -1.14 -4.64
N ARG A 382 -19.56 -1.21 -4.89
CA ARG A 382 -20.28 -2.47 -5.04
C ARG A 382 -19.90 -3.03 -6.40
N ASN A 383 -18.79 -3.77 -6.45
CA ASN A 383 -18.26 -4.36 -7.68
C ASN A 383 -19.41 -5.02 -8.47
N PRO A 384 -19.73 -4.54 -9.69
CA PRO A 384 -20.84 -5.07 -10.48
C PRO A 384 -20.60 -6.49 -10.99
N GLU A 385 -19.41 -7.06 -10.83
CA GLU A 385 -19.07 -8.44 -11.23
C GLU A 385 -19.53 -9.53 -10.25
N MET A 386 -20.35 -9.19 -9.24
CA MET A 386 -20.99 -10.17 -8.33
C MET A 386 -22.51 -9.95 -8.21
N ALA A 387 -23.22 -9.96 -9.35
CA ALA A 387 -24.67 -9.96 -9.46
C ALA A 387 -25.13 -10.81 -10.66
#